data_AF-A0A1S9T8X5-F1
#
_entry.id   AF-A0A1S9T8X5-F1
#
_cell.length_a   1.000
_cell.length_b   1.000
_cell.length_c   1.000
_cell.angle_alpha   90.00
_cell.angle_beta   90.00
_cell.angle_gamma   90.00
#
_symmetry.space_group_name_H-M   'P 1'
#
loop_
_entity.id
_entity.type
_entity.pdbx_description
1 polymer ?
#
loop_
_entity_poly.entity_id
_entity_poly.type
_entity_poly.pdbx_seq_one_letter_code
_entity_poly.pdbx_strand_id
1 'polypeptide(L)' 'MKKVADYPIEDFFGYEILSGDTYFDFGEEIVLKENLTKYLIERHQIECFQAQ' A
#
# COMPACT_ATOMS: atom_id res chain seq x y z
N MET A 1 -23.97 15.24 3.49
CA MET A 1 -22.65 14.58 3.51
C MET A 1 -22.80 13.27 2.77
N LYS A 2 -22.05 13.03 1.69
CA LYS A 2 -22.01 11.70 1.06
C LYS A 2 -21.33 10.76 2.07
N LYS A 3 -21.95 9.63 2.39
CA LYS A 3 -21.24 8.54 3.08
C LYS A 3 -20.15 8.08 2.12
N VAL A 4 -18.89 8.31 2.48
CA VAL A 4 -17.78 7.58 1.87
C VAL A 4 -18.01 6.12 2.27
N ALA A 5 -18.04 5.22 1.29
CA ALA A 5 -18.16 3.81 1.58
C ALA A 5 -16.83 3.40 2.23
N ASP A 6 -16.90 2.96 3.48
CA ASP A 6 -15.75 2.40 4.19
C ASP A 6 -15.53 0.98 3.66
N TYR A 7 -14.43 0.75 2.95
CA TYR A 7 -14.13 -0.55 2.34
C TYR A 7 -13.40 -1.47 3.33
N PRO A 8 -13.67 -2.79 3.31
CA PRO A 8 -13.23 -3.70 4.37
C PRO A 8 -11.73 -4.01 4.38
N ILE A 9 -10.98 -3.59 3.36
CA ILE A 9 -9.54 -3.88 3.22
C ILE A 9 -8.83 -2.56 2.99
N GLU A 10 -7.87 -2.27 3.87
CA GLU A 10 -6.98 -1.13 3.79
C GLU A 10 -5.54 -1.63 3.60
N ASP A 11 -4.72 -0.79 3.00
CA ASP A 11 -3.28 -1.01 2.92
C ASP A 11 -2.60 -0.67 4.27
N PHE A 12 -1.30 -0.94 4.35
CA PHE A 12 -0.48 -0.70 5.53
C PHE A 12 -0.54 0.75 6.05
N PHE A 13 -0.89 1.72 5.19
CA PHE A 13 -0.97 3.13 5.53
C PHE A 13 -2.42 3.61 5.78
N GLY A 14 -3.40 2.70 5.78
CA GLY A 14 -4.81 3.00 6.02
C GLY A 14 -5.56 3.49 4.78
N TYR A 15 -5.02 3.28 3.58
CA TYR A 15 -5.74 3.59 2.34
C TYR A 15 -6.59 2.40 1.90
N GLU A 16 -7.86 2.66 1.60
CA GLU A 16 -8.78 1.65 1.11
C GLU A 16 -8.29 1.00 -0.19
N ILE A 17 -8.39 -0.32 -0.27
CA ILE A 17 -8.13 -1.08 -1.49
C ILE A 17 -9.44 -1.25 -2.25
N LEU A 18 -9.52 -0.64 -3.43
CA LEU A 18 -10.70 -0.64 -4.27
C LEU A 18 -10.60 -1.68 -5.38
N SER A 19 -11.74 -1.97 -6.01
CA SER A 19 -11.78 -2.83 -7.19
C SER A 19 -10.97 -2.22 -8.34
N GLY A 20 -9.93 -2.93 -8.77
CA GLY A 20 -9.04 -2.51 -9.86
C GLY A 20 -7.68 -2.01 -9.38
N ASP A 21 -7.51 -1.81 -8.07
CA ASP A 21 -6.21 -1.45 -7.52
C ASP A 21 -5.22 -2.62 -7.64
N THR A 22 -3.95 -2.26 -7.83
CA THR A 22 -2.85 -3.20 -7.76
C THR A 22 -2.19 -3.08 -6.39
N TYR A 23 -2.09 -4.19 -5.68
CA TYR A 23 -1.47 -4.27 -4.37
C TYR A 23 -0.57 -5.51 -4.24
N PHE A 24 0.25 -5.53 -3.20
CA PHE A 24 1.15 -6.61 -2.86
C PHE A 24 0.80 -7.14 -1.46
N ASP A 25 0.74 -8.46 -1.33
CA ASP A 25 0.43 -9.15 -0.07
C ASP A 25 1.73 -9.74 0.51
N PHE A 26 2.11 -9.28 1.70
CA PHE A 26 3.27 -9.74 2.47
C PHE A 26 2.86 -10.69 3.61
N GLY A 27 1.65 -11.25 3.57
CA GLY A 27 1.07 -12.16 4.56
C GLY A 27 0.22 -11.42 5.59
N GLU A 28 0.86 -10.63 6.45
CA GLU A 28 0.17 -9.84 7.49
C GLU A 28 -0.11 -8.39 7.07
N GLU A 29 0.61 -7.90 6.05
CA GLU A 29 0.58 -6.51 5.61
C GLU A 29 0.27 -6.48 4.11
N ILE A 30 -0.72 -5.68 3.70
CA ILE A 30 -1.06 -5.44 2.30
C ILE A 30 -0.62 -4.03 1.93
N VAL A 31 -0.03 -3.85 0.75
CA VAL A 31 0.54 -2.55 0.35
C VAL A 31 0.10 -2.22 -1.07
N LEU A 32 -0.55 -1.06 -1.25
CA LEU A 32 -0.87 -0.55 -2.58
C LEU A 32 0.40 -0.30 -3.39
N LYS A 33 0.33 -0.49 -4.71
CA LYS A 33 1.48 -0.28 -5.61
C LYS A 33 2.11 1.10 -5.47
N GLU A 34 1.29 2.13 -5.23
CA GLU A 34 1.76 3.50 -5.02
C GLU A 34 2.55 3.68 -3.72
N ASN A 35 2.27 2.87 -2.71
CA ASN A 35 2.92 2.91 -1.40
C ASN A 35 4.07 1.90 -1.27
N LEU A 36 4.27 1.02 -2.25
CA LEU A 36 5.27 -0.05 -2.20
C LEU A 36 6.69 0.47 -1.92
N THR A 37 7.14 1.50 -2.63
CA THR A 37 8.50 2.04 -2.45
C THR A 37 8.71 2.56 -1.02
N LYS A 38 7.72 3.30 -0.49
CA LYS A 38 7.76 3.82 0.88
C LYS A 38 7.80 2.69 1.89
N TYR A 39 6.93 1.69 1.72
CA TYR A 39 6.89 0.51 2.56
C TYR A 39 8.23 -0.25 2.59
N LEU A 40 8.85 -0.47 1.44
CA LEU A 40 10.13 -1.18 1.35
C LEU A 40 11.29 -0.42 2.04
N ILE A 41 11.31 0.91 1.93
CA ILE A 41 12.30 1.75 2.62
C ILE A 41 12.09 1.69 4.13
N GLU A 42 10.85 1.91 4.59
CA GLU A 42 10.54 2.00 6.03
C GLU A 42 10.65 0.65 6.75
N ARG A 43 10.20 -0.44 6.12
CA ARG A 43 10.09 -1.76 6.77
C ARG A 43 11.33 -2.63 6.61
N HIS A 44 12.01 -2.54 5.47
CA HIS A 44 13.13 -3.41 5.13
C HIS A 44 14.49 -2.71 5.08
N GLN A 45 14.55 -1.40 5.38
CA GLN A 45 15.79 -0.61 5.34
C GLN A 45 16.56 -0.76 4.02
N ILE A 46 15.83 -0.99 2.92
CA ILE A 46 16.44 -1.17 1.61
C ILE A 46 16.87 0.21 1.12
N GLU A 47 18.15 0.41 0.84
CA GLU A 47 18.61 1.54 0.04
C GLU A 47 18.01 1.38 -1.37
N CYS A 48 16.88 2.04 -1.62
CA CYS A 48 16.27 2.03 -2.94
C CYS A 48 17.15 2.84 -3.92
N PHE A 49 17.91 2.12 -4.76
CA PHE A 49 18.62 2.72 -5.87
C PHE A 49 17.61 3.12 -6.96
N GLN A 50 17.51 4.42 -7.25
CA GLN A 50 16.80 4.87 -8.44
C GLN A 50 17.65 4.56 -9.67
N ALA A 51 17.08 3.85 -10.64
CA ALA A 51 17.73 3.68 -11.93
C ALA A 51 17.83 5.05 -12.61
N GLN A 52 19.05 5.37 -13.09
CA GLN A 52 19.42 6.64 -13.70
C GLN A 52 18.96 6.74 -15.16
#